data_AF-A0A7L3LX31-F1
#
_entry.id   AF-A0A7L3LX31-F1
#
_cell.length_a   1.000
_cell.length_b   1.000
_cell.length_c   1.000
_cell.angle_alpha   90.00
_cell.angle_beta   90.00
_cell.angle_gamma   90.00
#
_symmetry.space_group_name_H-M   'P 1'
#
loop_
_entity.id
_entity.type
_entity.pdbx_description
1 polymer ?
#
loop_
_entity_poly.entity_id
_entity_poly.type
_entity_poly.pdbx_seq_one_letter_code
_entity_poly.pdbx_strand_id
1 'polypeptide(L)'
;SHLLTSLPCSYSIESGIQSISIAKSSGLGLTISGGSNRPDGPMVYVQELLPDGDCHKDGRLRPGDQLIAINKDSLVGSTHEEARKIIAKAKFRHEENTEVAFIPGRGRLHPGLSVHSNSSSPPPRAVGNSLSSCRLKVHVRSPEVTGECPCRLLTGLSKSWSLIFVLLHPGASRALKFAGTPFLCPHSLPLTMIFALSAPALASNHKAASGTKAKVALDPHIRLKDGKLELVLQYLGLDVTEEKKRQLRQSLTTDSQGTVAYGDVLQALRDLMQEELDEAGLDSSSMLFTQHEVANLLDTSAFHSPTFNSLSCNGSEELEQLQLEMMDLRQEVRRLKSLLKEVENSKKSMEDELQRLNQKALGFLSENRTLHSKLQMAEVVQRQAQSAEQDYEEVIHLLEAEIAELKMQLAGKKAKHISEIEEDILELRRQLSLADAQLRKSEVSRKRLEICNRKLLLFVQVK
;
A
#
# COMPACT_ATOMS: atom_id res chain seq x y z
N SER A 1 -1.51 15.83 30.27
CA SER A 1 -2.72 15.01 30.17
C SER A 1 -2.92 14.60 28.71
N HIS A 2 -2.14 13.66 28.18
CA HIS A 2 -2.46 12.21 28.07
C HIS A 2 -3.84 11.97 27.46
N LEU A 3 -3.95 11.67 26.15
CA LEU A 3 -4.14 10.34 25.49
C LEU A 3 -5.51 10.40 24.76
N LEU A 4 -5.80 9.98 23.53
CA LEU A 4 -5.15 9.18 22.48
C LEU A 4 -5.79 9.61 21.15
N THR A 5 -5.00 10.10 20.20
CA THR A 5 -5.37 10.14 18.78
C THR A 5 -4.94 8.80 18.18
N SER A 6 -5.91 7.96 17.84
CA SER A 6 -5.68 6.69 17.15
C SER A 6 -5.03 6.93 15.78
N LEU A 7 -3.85 6.35 15.60
CA LEU A 7 -3.12 6.31 14.34
C LEU A 7 -3.97 5.65 13.23
N PRO A 8 -3.85 6.07 11.95
CA PRO A 8 -4.36 5.29 10.85
C PRO A 8 -3.52 4.02 10.72
N CYS A 9 -4.14 2.86 10.93
CA CYS A 9 -3.50 1.56 10.69
C CYS A 9 -2.98 1.53 9.24
N SER A 10 -1.68 1.34 9.11
CA SER A 10 -1.00 1.07 7.85
C SER A 10 -1.58 -0.19 7.22
N TYR A 11 -2.07 -0.07 5.98
CA TYR A 11 -2.44 -1.20 5.14
C TYR A 11 -1.19 -2.02 4.81
N SER A 12 -0.89 -3.04 5.60
CA SER A 12 0.18 -3.99 5.32
C SER A 12 -0.30 -5.03 4.30
N ILE A 13 -0.35 -4.64 3.02
CA ILE A 13 -0.59 -5.56 1.87
C ILE A 13 0.73 -6.22 1.45
N GLU A 14 1.53 -6.68 2.42
CA GLU A 14 2.80 -7.35 2.14
C GLU A 14 2.69 -8.89 2.23
N SER A 15 1.48 -9.39 2.47
CA SER A 15 1.12 -10.81 2.31
C SER A 15 0.19 -10.90 1.09
N GLY A 16 0.66 -11.55 0.01
CA GLY A 16 -0.07 -11.62 -1.25
C GLY A 16 -1.46 -12.24 -1.09
N ILE A 17 -2.44 -11.71 -1.82
CA ILE A 17 -3.80 -12.28 -1.89
C ILE A 17 -3.72 -13.65 -2.57
N GLN A 18 -4.29 -14.66 -1.93
CA GLN A 18 -4.42 -16.01 -2.48
C GLN A 18 -5.89 -16.28 -2.82
N SER A 19 -6.12 -16.99 -3.94
CA SER A 19 -7.45 -17.45 -4.33
C SER A 19 -7.47 -18.97 -4.39
N ILE A 20 -8.48 -19.57 -3.76
CA ILE A 20 -8.71 -21.02 -3.79
C ILE A 20 -10.10 -21.33 -4.31
N SER A 21 -10.22 -22.44 -5.05
CA SER A 21 -11.50 -23.00 -5.48
C SER A 21 -11.77 -24.26 -4.65
N ILE A 22 -12.89 -24.27 -3.93
CA ILE A 22 -13.32 -25.35 -3.04
C ILE A 22 -14.56 -26.02 -3.64
N ALA A 23 -14.54 -27.34 -3.80
CA ALA A 23 -15.70 -28.10 -4.26
C ALA A 23 -16.83 -28.04 -3.22
N LYS A 24 -18.06 -27.73 -3.66
CA LYS A 24 -19.20 -27.63 -2.74
C LYS A 24 -19.69 -29.01 -2.32
N SER A 25 -19.82 -29.25 -1.03
CA SER A 25 -20.44 -30.48 -0.51
C SER A 25 -21.53 -30.21 0.53
N SER A 26 -21.21 -29.50 1.61
CA SER A 26 -22.14 -29.23 2.71
C SER A 26 -22.21 -27.74 3.08
N GLY A 27 -21.42 -26.91 2.39
CA GLY A 27 -21.21 -25.50 2.66
C GLY A 27 -19.82 -25.25 3.24
N LEU A 28 -19.36 -24.00 3.10
CA LEU A 28 -17.99 -23.59 3.46
C LEU A 28 -17.55 -24.01 4.87
N GLY A 29 -18.48 -24.05 5.83
CA GLY A 29 -18.19 -24.55 7.18
C GLY A 29 -17.15 -23.71 7.90
N LEU A 30 -17.24 -22.38 7.80
CA LEU A 30 -16.35 -21.45 8.48
C LEU A 30 -17.16 -20.47 9.33
N THR A 31 -16.57 -20.02 10.43
CA THR A 31 -17.05 -18.90 11.24
C THR A 31 -16.12 -17.71 11.04
N ILE A 32 -16.69 -16.52 11.14
CA ILE A 32 -15.95 -15.27 10.93
C ILE A 32 -15.96 -14.39 12.17
N SER A 33 -14.89 -13.63 12.33
CA SER A 33 -14.80 -12.51 13.27
C SER A 33 -14.53 -11.21 12.51
N GLY A 34 -14.69 -10.07 13.19
CA GLY A 34 -14.53 -8.75 12.57
C GLY A 34 -15.68 -8.34 11.65
N GLY A 35 -15.43 -7.26 10.89
CA GLY A 35 -16.40 -6.54 10.07
C GLY A 35 -16.47 -5.07 10.48
N SER A 36 -16.86 -4.19 9.55
CA SER A 36 -16.81 -2.72 9.72
C SER A 36 -17.55 -2.16 10.94
N ASN A 37 -18.48 -2.93 11.51
CA ASN A 37 -19.28 -2.59 12.69
C ASN A 37 -18.86 -3.31 13.98
N ARG A 38 -17.77 -4.08 14.00
CA ARG A 38 -17.28 -4.80 15.19
C ARG A 38 -16.06 -4.09 15.81
N PRO A 39 -15.87 -4.20 17.14
CA PRO A 39 -14.67 -3.68 17.80
C PRO A 39 -13.39 -4.39 17.36
N ASP A 40 -13.52 -5.59 16.78
CA ASP A 40 -12.41 -6.44 16.32
C ASP A 40 -11.73 -5.90 15.03
N GLY A 41 -12.28 -4.82 14.45
CA GLY A 41 -11.74 -4.12 13.29
C GLY A 41 -12.51 -4.37 11.99
N PRO A 42 -12.29 -3.54 10.95
CA PRO A 42 -13.08 -3.55 9.72
C PRO A 42 -12.81 -4.76 8.80
N MET A 43 -11.80 -5.55 9.11
CA MET A 43 -11.37 -6.72 8.34
C MET A 43 -12.11 -7.96 8.84
N VAL A 44 -12.49 -8.82 7.90
CA VAL A 44 -13.17 -10.08 8.21
C VAL A 44 -12.13 -11.19 8.27
N TYR A 45 -12.07 -11.91 9.40
CA TYR A 45 -11.12 -13.00 9.61
C TYR A 45 -11.83 -14.33 9.78
N VAL A 46 -11.17 -15.42 9.41
CA VAL A 46 -11.60 -16.78 9.74
C VAL A 46 -11.39 -17.00 11.23
N GLN A 47 -12.47 -17.17 11.98
CA GLN A 47 -12.40 -17.44 13.43
C GLN A 47 -12.16 -18.93 13.68
N GLU A 48 -12.94 -19.80 13.04
CA GLU A 48 -12.87 -21.25 13.19
C GLU A 48 -13.35 -21.94 11.90
N LEU A 49 -12.84 -23.15 11.66
CA LEU A 49 -13.33 -24.03 10.61
C LEU A 49 -14.07 -25.19 11.26
N LEU A 50 -15.32 -25.38 10.88
CA LEU A 50 -16.16 -26.46 11.37
C LEU A 50 -15.62 -27.81 10.87
N PRO A 51 -15.53 -28.83 11.74
CA PRO A 51 -15.16 -30.18 11.32
C PRO A 51 -16.14 -30.64 10.24
N ASP A 52 -15.62 -31.34 9.23
CA ASP A 52 -16.33 -31.80 8.04
C ASP A 52 -16.87 -30.72 7.08
N GLY A 53 -16.60 -29.43 7.35
CA GLY A 53 -16.89 -28.33 6.44
C GLY A 53 -16.03 -28.35 5.17
N ASP A 54 -16.50 -27.74 4.09
CA ASP A 54 -15.80 -27.74 2.80
C ASP A 54 -14.40 -27.09 2.92
N CYS A 55 -14.27 -25.99 3.67
CA CYS A 55 -12.98 -25.34 3.93
C CYS A 55 -12.05 -26.16 4.83
N HIS A 56 -12.62 -26.93 5.78
CA HIS A 56 -11.85 -27.81 6.65
C HIS A 56 -11.29 -29.01 5.88
N LYS A 57 -12.09 -29.62 4.99
CA LYS A 57 -11.67 -30.72 4.11
C LYS A 57 -10.60 -30.30 3.10
N ASP A 58 -10.69 -29.07 2.59
CA ASP A 58 -9.70 -28.50 1.67
C ASP A 58 -8.36 -28.18 2.38
N GLY A 59 -8.39 -27.71 3.62
CA GLY A 59 -7.22 -27.55 4.50
C GLY A 59 -6.26 -26.41 4.14
N ARG A 60 -6.53 -25.64 3.07
CA ARG A 60 -5.71 -24.47 2.70
C ARG A 60 -6.05 -23.22 3.51
N LEU A 61 -7.30 -23.06 3.92
CA LEU A 61 -7.72 -21.99 4.84
C LEU A 61 -7.40 -22.37 6.29
N ARG A 62 -7.05 -21.37 7.10
CA ARG A 62 -6.74 -21.52 8.52
C ARG A 62 -7.41 -20.43 9.35
N PRO A 63 -7.72 -20.71 10.63
CA PRO A 63 -8.08 -19.67 11.58
C PRO A 63 -7.01 -18.56 11.62
N GLY A 64 -7.46 -17.30 11.53
CA GLY A 64 -6.60 -16.12 11.43
C GLY A 64 -6.35 -15.62 10.01
N ASP A 65 -6.78 -16.35 8.97
CA ASP A 65 -6.73 -15.84 7.60
C ASP A 65 -7.74 -14.71 7.40
N GLN A 66 -7.35 -13.67 6.66
CA GLN A 66 -8.22 -12.54 6.35
C GLN A 66 -8.98 -12.83 5.06
N LEU A 67 -10.31 -12.82 5.13
CA LEU A 67 -11.16 -13.01 3.97
C LEU A 67 -11.31 -11.69 3.20
N ILE A 68 -11.12 -11.77 1.89
CA ILE A 68 -11.24 -10.63 0.96
C ILE A 68 -12.51 -10.74 0.13
N ALA A 69 -12.79 -11.92 -0.42
CA ALA A 69 -13.98 -12.17 -1.22
C ALA A 69 -14.39 -13.65 -1.17
N ILE A 70 -15.69 -13.90 -1.34
CA ILE A 70 -16.24 -15.24 -1.54
C ILE A 70 -17.08 -15.20 -2.82
N ASN A 71 -16.68 -16.01 -3.80
CA ASN A 71 -17.13 -15.94 -5.18
C ASN A 71 -16.91 -14.53 -5.74
N LYS A 72 -18.00 -13.89 -6.18
CA LYS A 72 -18.03 -12.53 -6.73
C LYS A 72 -18.41 -11.47 -5.69
N ASP A 73 -18.64 -11.87 -4.44
CA ASP A 73 -19.08 -10.98 -3.37
C ASP A 73 -17.87 -10.55 -2.52
N SER A 74 -17.57 -9.25 -2.51
CA SER A 74 -16.49 -8.67 -1.69
C SER A 74 -16.88 -8.63 -0.21
N LEU A 75 -15.92 -8.96 0.66
CA LEU A 75 -16.04 -8.87 2.12
C LEU A 75 -15.33 -7.64 2.69
N VAL A 76 -14.63 -6.88 1.87
CA VAL A 76 -13.90 -5.67 2.28
C VAL A 76 -14.89 -4.56 2.63
N GLY A 77 -14.84 -4.07 3.87
CA GLY A 77 -15.73 -3.00 4.36
C GLY A 77 -17.14 -3.46 4.70
N SER A 78 -17.46 -4.74 4.51
CA SER A 78 -18.75 -5.31 4.89
C SER A 78 -18.93 -5.33 6.40
N THR A 79 -20.16 -5.12 6.84
CA THR A 79 -20.54 -5.37 8.23
C THR A 79 -20.48 -6.87 8.54
N HIS A 80 -20.38 -7.22 9.81
CA HIS A 80 -20.36 -8.63 10.23
C HIS A 80 -21.58 -9.41 9.73
N GLU A 81 -22.76 -8.78 9.75
CA GLU A 81 -24.01 -9.39 9.29
C GLU A 81 -24.03 -9.60 7.77
N GLU A 82 -23.52 -8.63 7.00
CA GLU A 82 -23.39 -8.75 5.55
C GLU A 82 -22.40 -9.86 5.17
N ALA A 83 -21.26 -9.93 5.84
CA ALA A 83 -20.28 -11.00 5.64
C ALA A 83 -20.89 -12.38 5.93
N ARG A 84 -21.66 -12.51 7.02
CA ARG A 84 -22.42 -13.75 7.33
C ARG A 84 -23.45 -14.08 6.25
N LYS A 85 -24.16 -13.07 5.72
CA LYS A 85 -25.13 -13.27 4.63
C LYS A 85 -24.45 -13.77 3.36
N ILE A 86 -23.27 -13.24 3.01
CA ILE A 86 -22.48 -13.68 1.85
C ILE A 86 -22.06 -15.15 1.99
N ILE A 87 -21.53 -15.53 3.16
CA ILE A 87 -21.14 -16.92 3.45
C ILE A 87 -22.36 -17.86 3.40
N ALA A 88 -23.49 -17.44 3.95
CA ALA A 88 -24.73 -18.21 3.88
C ALA A 88 -25.24 -18.34 2.44
N LYS A 89 -25.18 -17.27 1.65
CA LYS A 89 -25.55 -17.26 0.22
C LYS A 89 -24.67 -18.21 -0.59
N ALA A 90 -23.38 -18.34 -0.25
CA ALA A 90 -22.48 -19.28 -0.90
C ALA A 90 -22.94 -20.76 -0.74
N LYS A 91 -23.75 -21.08 0.28
CA LYS A 91 -24.35 -22.41 0.46
C LYS A 91 -25.43 -22.75 -0.58
N PHE A 92 -26.10 -21.76 -1.15
CA PHE A 92 -27.28 -21.95 -2.01
C PHE A 92 -27.04 -21.65 -3.49
N ARG A 93 -25.84 -21.22 -3.88
CA ARG A 93 -25.52 -20.97 -5.29
C ARG A 93 -25.26 -22.29 -6.04
N HIS A 94 -25.87 -22.48 -7.21
CA HIS A 94 -25.71 -23.63 -8.12
C HIS A 94 -24.35 -23.73 -8.84
N GLU A 95 -23.38 -22.85 -8.58
CA GLU A 95 -22.01 -22.99 -9.11
C GLU A 95 -21.32 -24.19 -8.44
N GLU A 96 -20.71 -25.10 -9.20
CA GLU A 96 -20.13 -26.37 -8.68
C GLU A 96 -19.00 -26.14 -7.65
N ASN A 97 -18.31 -24.99 -7.74
CA ASN A 97 -17.22 -24.62 -6.84
C ASN A 97 -17.48 -23.28 -6.16
N THR A 98 -16.92 -23.10 -4.96
CA THR A 98 -16.84 -21.81 -4.28
C THR A 98 -15.44 -21.25 -4.38
N GLU A 99 -15.29 -20.04 -4.90
CA GLU A 99 -14.01 -19.33 -4.91
C GLU A 99 -13.87 -18.53 -3.61
N VAL A 100 -12.71 -18.59 -2.96
CA VAL A 100 -12.41 -17.80 -1.76
C VAL A 100 -11.07 -17.10 -1.96
N ALA A 101 -11.10 -15.77 -1.89
CA ALA A 101 -9.91 -14.93 -1.89
C ALA A 101 -9.58 -14.52 -0.46
N PHE A 102 -8.35 -14.76 -0.02
CA PHE A 102 -7.91 -14.48 1.35
C PHE A 102 -6.44 -14.04 1.40
N ILE A 103 -6.07 -13.40 2.50
CA ILE A 103 -4.68 -13.09 2.85
C ILE A 103 -4.28 -14.03 4.00
N PRO A 104 -3.24 -14.86 3.83
CA PRO A 104 -2.80 -15.78 4.87
C PRO A 104 -2.39 -15.03 6.15
N GLY A 105 -2.95 -15.45 7.28
CA GLY A 105 -2.59 -14.91 8.58
C GLY A 105 -1.19 -15.37 8.98
N ARG A 106 -0.25 -14.44 9.21
CA ARG A 106 1.04 -14.78 9.81
C ARG A 106 0.89 -15.13 11.29
N GLY A 107 0.55 -16.38 11.58
CA GLY A 107 1.06 -17.15 12.71
C GLY A 107 1.00 -16.59 14.14
N ARG A 108 0.15 -15.62 14.47
CA ARG A 108 -0.14 -15.27 15.88
C ARG A 108 -1.63 -14.99 16.07
N LEU A 109 -2.28 -15.91 16.77
CA LEU A 109 -3.56 -15.64 17.43
C LEU A 109 -3.35 -14.46 18.39
N HIS A 110 -4.18 -13.43 18.24
CA HIS A 110 -4.39 -12.45 19.28
C HIS A 110 -5.04 -13.16 20.49
N PRO A 111 -4.40 -13.19 21.68
CA PRO A 111 -5.06 -13.64 22.89
C PRO A 111 -5.84 -12.45 23.46
N GLY A 112 -7.16 -12.51 23.38
CA GLY A 112 -8.00 -11.52 24.03
C GLY A 112 -9.38 -11.46 23.41
N LEU A 113 -10.29 -12.23 24.00
CA LEU A 113 -11.73 -12.01 24.17
C LEU A 113 -12.43 -13.39 24.20
N SER A 114 -12.07 -14.19 25.21
CA SER A 114 -12.90 -15.28 25.71
C SER A 114 -14.09 -14.64 26.42
N VAL A 115 -15.24 -14.61 25.76
CA VAL A 115 -16.51 -14.23 26.38
C VAL A 115 -16.90 -15.32 27.39
N HIS A 116 -16.95 -14.92 28.65
CA HIS A 116 -17.46 -15.72 29.76
C HIS A 116 -18.91 -16.14 29.49
N SER A 117 -19.15 -17.44 29.44
CA SER A 117 -20.47 -18.03 29.69
C SER A 117 -20.33 -18.99 30.86
N ASN A 118 -20.63 -18.49 32.06
CA ASN A 118 -20.61 -19.27 33.29
C ASN A 118 -21.77 -20.27 33.28
N SER A 119 -21.44 -21.56 33.26
CA SER A 119 -22.22 -22.59 33.95
C SER A 119 -21.24 -23.42 34.80
N SER A 120 -21.74 -23.84 35.96
CA SER A 120 -21.02 -24.05 37.21
C SER A 120 -20.44 -25.47 37.43
N SER A 121 -19.38 -25.52 38.27
CA SER A 121 -18.92 -26.60 39.18
C SER A 121 -17.71 -27.47 38.73
N PRO A 122 -16.98 -28.14 39.66
CA PRO A 122 -15.70 -27.68 40.26
C PRO A 122 -14.48 -28.59 39.92
N PRO A 123 -13.23 -28.22 40.33
CA PRO A 123 -12.02 -28.93 39.89
C PRO A 123 -11.53 -30.00 40.88
N PRO A 124 -10.64 -30.91 40.44
CA PRO A 124 -9.60 -31.41 41.32
C PRO A 124 -8.19 -31.17 40.77
N ARG A 125 -7.41 -30.51 41.64
CA ARG A 125 -6.02 -30.77 42.06
C ARG A 125 -4.91 -30.96 41.02
N ALA A 126 -3.93 -30.07 41.21
CA ALA A 126 -2.61 -30.02 40.63
C ALA A 126 -1.73 -31.25 40.90
N VAL A 127 -1.01 -31.66 39.85
CA VAL A 127 0.39 -32.15 39.82
C VAL A 127 0.85 -31.73 38.41
N GLY A 128 1.79 -30.80 38.21
CA GLY A 128 3.22 -30.92 38.51
C GLY A 128 4.00 -31.22 37.21
N ASN A 129 4.78 -30.24 36.76
CA ASN A 129 5.94 -30.31 35.85
C ASN A 129 5.77 -30.19 34.31
N SER A 130 6.12 -28.98 33.84
CA SER A 130 7.20 -28.63 32.89
C SER A 130 7.50 -29.44 31.61
N LEU A 131 7.44 -28.68 30.51
CA LEU A 131 8.37 -28.62 29.36
C LEU A 131 8.27 -29.68 28.24
N SER A 132 7.58 -29.26 27.17
CA SER A 132 8.02 -29.19 25.76
C SER A 132 9.13 -30.12 25.25
N SER A 133 8.82 -30.90 24.22
CA SER A 133 9.44 -30.84 22.87
C SER A 133 9.34 -32.21 22.17
N CYS A 134 8.43 -32.34 21.20
CA CYS A 134 8.48 -33.44 20.22
C CYS A 134 8.89 -32.88 18.85
N ARG A 135 10.19 -33.03 18.61
CA ARG A 135 10.93 -32.83 17.37
C ARG A 135 10.51 -33.89 16.36
N LEU A 136 9.93 -33.50 15.23
CA LEU A 136 9.83 -34.37 14.06
C LEU A 136 10.70 -33.84 12.92
N LYS A 137 11.62 -34.72 12.52
CA LYS A 137 12.70 -34.58 11.56
C LYS A 137 12.16 -35.01 10.20
N VAL A 138 12.17 -34.12 9.21
CA VAL A 138 11.91 -34.49 7.81
C VAL A 138 13.15 -34.20 6.98
N HIS A 139 13.61 -35.27 6.32
CA HIS A 139 14.75 -35.35 5.43
C HIS A 139 14.60 -34.39 4.25
N VAL A 140 15.57 -33.49 4.07
CA VAL A 140 15.74 -32.74 2.81
C VAL A 140 16.47 -33.65 1.84
N ARG A 141 15.84 -33.95 0.70
CA ARG A 141 16.50 -34.52 -0.47
C ARG A 141 16.59 -33.41 -1.50
N SER A 142 17.78 -32.84 -1.67
CA SER A 142 18.12 -32.00 -2.82
C SER A 142 18.04 -32.80 -4.13
N PRO A 143 17.81 -32.13 -5.25
CA PRO A 143 18.53 -32.45 -6.47
C PRO A 143 19.43 -31.28 -6.89
N GLU A 144 20.60 -31.68 -7.37
CA GLU A 144 21.66 -30.85 -7.93
C GLU A 144 21.29 -30.19 -9.26
N VAL A 145 22.07 -29.16 -9.53
CA VAL A 145 22.20 -28.32 -10.72
C VAL A 145 22.51 -29.13 -11.98
N THR A 146 21.81 -28.83 -13.07
CA THR A 146 22.38 -28.80 -14.43
C THR A 146 21.73 -27.67 -15.20
N GLY A 147 22.55 -26.74 -15.69
CA GLY A 147 22.13 -25.64 -16.54
C GLY A 147 21.75 -26.09 -17.95
N GLU A 148 20.87 -25.34 -18.59
CA GLU A 148 21.15 -24.60 -19.84
C GLU A 148 19.84 -23.95 -20.32
N CYS A 149 19.92 -22.64 -20.57
CA CYS A 149 18.88 -21.87 -21.26
C CYS A 149 18.70 -22.39 -22.69
N PRO A 150 17.50 -22.23 -23.30
CA PRO A 150 17.36 -21.06 -24.15
C PRO A 150 15.97 -20.41 -24.14
N CYS A 151 15.98 -19.08 -24.09
CA CYS A 151 14.89 -18.21 -24.50
C CYS A 151 14.64 -18.34 -26.00
N ARG A 152 13.39 -18.59 -26.44
CA ARG A 152 12.90 -18.17 -27.76
C ARG A 152 11.41 -17.80 -27.74
N LEU A 153 11.18 -16.52 -27.99
CA LEU A 153 10.23 -15.98 -28.97
C LEU A 153 8.84 -16.63 -29.07
N LEU A 154 7.83 -15.96 -28.52
CA LEU A 154 6.53 -15.82 -29.19
C LEU A 154 5.99 -14.40 -28.99
N THR A 155 6.36 -13.54 -29.92
CA THR A 155 5.57 -12.38 -30.30
C THR A 155 4.34 -12.86 -31.06
N GLY A 156 3.17 -12.34 -30.70
CA GLY A 156 1.98 -12.38 -31.57
C GLY A 156 0.79 -13.04 -30.91
N LEU A 157 -0.22 -12.21 -30.62
CA LEU A 157 -1.64 -12.37 -30.96
C LEU A 157 -2.45 -11.47 -30.01
N SER A 158 -2.48 -10.16 -30.28
CA SER A 158 -3.49 -9.25 -29.72
C SER A 158 -4.21 -8.58 -30.88
N LYS A 159 -5.14 -9.35 -31.46
CA LYS A 159 -6.24 -8.89 -32.31
C LYS A 159 -7.39 -9.88 -32.10
N SER A 160 -8.19 -9.68 -31.06
CA SER A 160 -9.59 -10.11 -31.02
C SER A 160 -10.27 -9.58 -29.76
N TRP A 161 -10.74 -8.33 -29.82
CA TRP A 161 -11.86 -7.89 -28.99
C TRP A 161 -12.79 -7.08 -29.88
N SER A 162 -13.50 -7.83 -30.71
CA SER A 162 -14.71 -7.38 -31.41
C SER A 162 -15.55 -8.63 -31.51
N LEU A 163 -16.44 -8.81 -30.53
CA LEU A 163 -17.65 -9.64 -30.53
C LEU A 163 -17.95 -9.99 -29.07
N ILE A 164 -18.99 -9.35 -28.56
CA ILE A 164 -20.01 -9.83 -27.62
C ILE A 164 -20.57 -8.56 -26.97
N PHE A 165 -21.63 -7.99 -27.57
CA PHE A 165 -22.69 -7.33 -26.83
C PHE A 165 -23.93 -7.18 -27.74
N VAL A 166 -24.66 -8.28 -27.88
CA VAL A 166 -26.07 -8.27 -28.29
C VAL A 166 -26.78 -9.22 -27.33
N LEU A 167 -27.52 -8.66 -26.38
CA LEU A 167 -28.81 -9.15 -25.87
C LEU A 167 -29.29 -8.26 -24.70
N LEU A 168 -30.02 -7.22 -25.10
CA LEU A 168 -31.34 -6.79 -24.60
C LEU A 168 -31.71 -6.87 -23.09
N HIS A 169 -32.07 -5.67 -22.60
CA HIS A 169 -33.09 -5.26 -21.62
C HIS A 169 -32.76 -5.08 -20.11
N PRO A 170 -33.43 -4.08 -19.46
CA PRO A 170 -32.84 -3.18 -18.49
C PRO A 170 -33.56 -3.22 -17.13
N GLY A 171 -32.98 -2.64 -16.10
CA GLY A 171 -33.69 -2.49 -14.83
C GLY A 171 -32.93 -1.73 -13.76
N ALA A 172 -33.50 -0.58 -13.38
CA ALA A 172 -33.27 0.17 -12.15
C ALA A 172 -32.01 1.05 -12.05
N SER A 173 -32.18 2.28 -12.55
CA SER A 173 -32.00 3.55 -11.84
C SER A 173 -31.27 3.54 -10.49
N ARG A 174 -30.23 4.38 -10.38
CA ARG A 174 -30.28 5.61 -9.56
C ARG A 174 -29.02 6.47 -9.75
N ALA A 175 -29.28 7.70 -10.18
CA ALA A 175 -28.35 8.80 -10.21
C ALA A 175 -28.04 9.29 -8.79
N LEU A 176 -26.80 9.75 -8.57
CA LEU A 176 -26.52 10.80 -7.61
C LEU A 176 -25.58 11.82 -8.27
N LYS A 177 -26.11 13.02 -8.51
CA LYS A 177 -25.38 14.20 -8.96
C LYS A 177 -24.61 14.79 -7.77
N PHE A 178 -23.41 15.30 -8.01
CA PHE A 178 -22.89 16.43 -7.24
C PHE A 178 -22.32 17.49 -8.17
N ALA A 179 -22.68 18.73 -7.84
CA ALA A 179 -22.45 19.96 -8.57
C ALA A 179 -21.04 20.52 -8.37
N GLY A 180 -20.58 21.35 -9.31
CA GLY A 180 -19.41 22.20 -9.13
C GLY A 180 -18.86 22.76 -10.44
N THR A 181 -19.20 24.01 -10.74
CA THR A 181 -18.85 24.83 -11.92
C THR A 181 -17.35 25.19 -12.02
N PRO A 182 -16.88 25.65 -13.20
CA PRO A 182 -15.46 25.83 -13.51
C PRO A 182 -14.96 27.26 -13.21
N PHE A 183 -13.65 27.42 -12.94
CA PHE A 183 -13.01 28.74 -12.96
C PHE A 183 -11.64 28.70 -13.64
N LEU A 184 -11.45 29.70 -14.49
CA LEU A 184 -10.33 29.95 -15.40
C LEU A 184 -9.05 30.40 -14.66
N CYS A 185 -7.89 29.98 -15.15
CA CYS A 185 -6.57 30.51 -14.79
C CYS A 185 -6.12 31.60 -15.77
N PRO A 186 -5.32 32.59 -15.31
CA PRO A 186 -4.33 33.25 -16.16
C PRO A 186 -2.87 33.11 -15.66
N HIS A 187 -1.98 33.12 -16.66
CA HIS A 187 -0.51 33.36 -16.69
C HIS A 187 0.06 34.28 -15.58
N SER A 188 1.35 34.32 -15.18
CA SER A 188 2.67 33.79 -15.58
C SER A 188 3.67 34.34 -14.53
N LEU A 189 4.69 33.61 -14.02
CA LEU A 189 6.11 33.65 -14.40
C LEU A 189 6.97 33.02 -13.27
N PRO A 190 8.24 32.63 -13.54
CA PRO A 190 8.95 31.56 -12.84
C PRO A 190 10.02 32.02 -11.83
N LEU A 191 10.34 31.16 -10.87
CA LEU A 191 11.53 31.25 -10.02
C LEU A 191 11.96 29.83 -9.66
N THR A 192 12.96 29.30 -10.36
CA THR A 192 13.65 28.06 -9.95
C THR A 192 15.14 28.30 -9.85
N MET A 193 15.60 28.04 -8.64
CA MET A 193 16.95 28.18 -8.13
C MET A 193 17.97 27.37 -8.94
N ILE A 194 19.11 28.02 -9.16
CA ILE A 194 20.34 27.49 -9.74
C ILE A 194 21.08 26.73 -8.63
N PHE A 195 21.39 25.45 -8.84
CA PHE A 195 22.50 24.77 -8.18
C PHE A 195 23.29 24.03 -9.25
N ALA A 196 24.27 24.73 -9.82
CA ALA A 196 25.30 24.15 -10.66
C ALA A 196 26.52 23.84 -9.78
N LEU A 197 26.96 22.59 -9.86
CA LEU A 197 28.25 22.11 -9.39
C LEU A 197 29.38 22.89 -10.08
N SER A 198 30.37 23.34 -9.31
CA SER A 198 31.69 23.68 -9.83
C SER A 198 32.74 23.50 -8.74
N ALA A 199 33.70 22.61 -9.01
CA ALA A 199 34.97 22.55 -8.30
C ALA A 199 35.86 23.74 -8.70
N PRO A 200 36.87 24.06 -7.89
CA PRO A 200 38.14 24.37 -8.52
C PRO A 200 39.33 23.67 -7.83
N ALA A 201 40.25 23.22 -8.66
CA ALA A 201 41.65 23.01 -8.31
C ALA A 201 42.45 24.20 -8.86
N LEU A 202 43.40 24.75 -8.09
CA LEU A 202 44.69 25.22 -8.61
C LEU A 202 45.72 25.45 -7.50
N ALA A 203 46.98 25.25 -7.86
CA ALA A 203 48.16 25.11 -7.02
C ALA A 203 49.00 26.40 -6.85
N SER A 204 49.81 26.44 -5.77
CA SER A 204 51.10 27.16 -5.57
C SER A 204 51.10 28.71 -5.67
N ASN A 205 51.88 29.52 -4.94
CA ASN A 205 53.19 29.34 -4.28
C ASN A 205 53.49 30.55 -3.34
N HIS A 206 54.24 30.32 -2.24
CA HIS A 206 55.09 31.23 -1.39
C HIS A 206 54.49 32.56 -0.82
N LYS A 207 54.69 33.01 0.44
CA LYS A 207 55.93 33.13 1.26
C LYS A 207 55.61 33.66 2.68
N ALA A 208 56.13 32.97 3.71
CA ALA A 208 56.56 33.39 5.06
C ALA A 208 55.90 34.57 5.84
N ALA A 209 55.31 34.26 7.01
CA ALA A 209 55.54 34.98 8.28
C ALA A 209 55.08 34.17 9.51
N SER A 210 56.02 33.91 10.43
CA SER A 210 55.89 33.52 11.85
C SER A 210 54.99 32.33 12.24
N GLY A 211 55.61 31.21 12.63
CA GLY A 211 54.94 30.04 13.16
C GLY A 211 54.41 30.24 14.59
N THR A 212 53.10 30.14 14.76
CA THR A 212 52.48 29.90 16.06
C THR A 212 52.68 28.41 16.41
N LYS A 213 53.66 28.13 17.28
CA LYS A 213 53.85 26.79 17.86
C LYS A 213 52.57 26.46 18.66
N ALA A 214 51.91 25.35 18.34
CA ALA A 214 50.74 24.90 19.10
C ALA A 214 51.14 24.72 20.57
N LYS A 215 50.51 25.49 21.47
CA LYS A 215 50.71 25.37 22.90
C LYS A 215 49.60 24.50 23.50
N VAL A 216 49.96 23.65 24.46
CA VAL A 216 49.08 22.67 25.08
C VAL A 216 49.09 22.88 26.60
N ALA A 217 47.93 22.73 27.24
CA ALA A 217 47.81 22.73 28.70
C ALA A 217 48.26 21.38 29.27
N LEU A 218 49.03 21.40 30.34
CA LEU A 218 49.36 20.19 31.08
C LEU A 218 48.16 19.76 31.93
N ASP A 219 47.89 18.46 31.98
CA ASP A 219 46.88 17.90 32.88
C ASP A 219 47.27 18.17 34.35
N PRO A 220 46.33 18.68 35.19
CA PRO A 220 46.59 18.92 36.62
C PRO A 220 47.13 17.71 37.40
N HIS A 221 46.91 16.49 36.93
CA HIS A 221 47.32 15.26 37.63
C HIS A 221 48.74 14.79 37.24
N ILE A 222 49.38 15.48 36.29
CA ILE A 222 50.77 15.20 35.91
C ILE A 222 51.67 15.45 37.11
N ARG A 223 52.59 14.52 37.37
CA ARG A 223 53.53 14.62 38.48
C ARG A 223 54.88 15.14 38.00
N LEU A 224 55.37 16.17 38.66
CA LEU A 224 56.63 16.83 38.36
C LEU A 224 57.62 16.58 39.49
N LYS A 225 58.88 16.32 39.16
CA LYS A 225 59.97 16.23 40.15
C LYS A 225 60.29 17.63 40.69
N ASP A 226 60.72 17.70 41.94
CA ASP A 226 61.04 18.94 42.64
C ASP A 226 62.03 19.87 41.87
N GLY A 227 63.03 19.29 41.19
CA GLY A 227 63.97 20.06 40.35
C GLY A 227 63.35 20.67 39.07
N LYS A 228 62.15 20.25 38.68
CA LYS A 228 61.44 20.79 37.50
C LYS A 228 60.49 21.94 37.83
N LEU A 229 60.26 22.22 39.12
CA LEU A 229 59.42 23.33 39.57
C LEU A 229 59.97 24.69 39.10
N GLU A 230 61.29 24.87 39.17
CA GLU A 230 61.97 26.08 38.66
C GLU A 230 61.84 26.21 37.15
N LEU A 231 61.87 25.08 36.44
CA LEU A 231 61.72 25.05 34.99
C LEU A 231 60.30 25.42 34.55
N VAL A 232 59.28 25.03 35.33
CA VAL A 232 57.89 25.47 35.13
C VAL A 232 57.78 26.98 35.27
N LEU A 233 58.32 27.56 36.35
CA LEU A 233 58.31 29.01 36.57
C LEU A 233 58.98 29.79 35.43
N GLN A 234 60.13 29.26 34.97
CA GLN A 234 60.88 29.84 33.86
C GLN A 234 60.10 29.78 32.52
N TYR A 235 59.45 28.66 32.22
CA TYR A 235 58.66 28.52 30.99
C TYR A 235 57.36 29.33 31.00
N LEU A 236 56.83 29.64 32.19
CA LEU A 236 55.71 30.56 32.36
C LEU A 236 56.14 32.04 32.31
N GLY A 237 57.44 32.32 32.26
CA GLY A 237 57.97 33.69 32.20
C GLY A 237 57.78 34.48 33.49
N LEU A 238 57.67 33.80 34.64
CA LEU A 238 57.48 34.44 35.94
C LEU A 238 58.86 34.64 36.62
N ASP A 239 59.28 35.90 36.75
CA ASP A 239 60.51 36.27 37.46
C ASP A 239 60.26 36.35 38.98
N VAL A 240 60.27 35.19 39.61
CA VAL A 240 60.00 35.02 41.04
C VAL A 240 61.26 35.27 41.88
N THR A 241 61.16 36.03 42.98
CA THR A 241 62.26 36.17 43.95
C THR A 241 62.57 34.85 44.67
N GLU A 242 63.82 34.62 45.05
CA GLU A 242 64.25 33.36 45.70
C GLU A 242 63.48 33.06 47.00
N GLU A 243 63.05 34.10 47.72
CA GLU A 243 62.24 33.93 48.93
C GLU A 243 60.82 33.41 48.62
N LYS A 244 60.18 33.89 47.55
CA LYS A 244 58.88 33.37 47.10
C LYS A 244 58.99 31.95 46.55
N LYS A 245 60.09 31.62 45.85
CA LYS A 245 60.37 30.22 45.43
C LYS A 245 60.53 29.29 46.63
N ARG A 246 61.21 29.74 47.69
CA ARG A 246 61.37 28.99 48.95
C ARG A 246 60.03 28.75 49.64
N GLN A 247 59.16 29.77 49.68
CA GLN A 247 57.81 29.67 50.24
C GLN A 247 56.91 28.74 49.41
N LEU A 248 57.00 28.79 48.08
CA LEU A 248 56.29 27.87 47.18
C LEU A 248 56.72 26.42 47.39
N ARG A 249 58.02 26.16 47.58
CA ARG A 249 58.54 24.82 47.89
C ARG A 249 58.10 24.32 49.27
N GLN A 250 57.85 25.23 50.22
CA GLN A 250 57.37 24.88 51.56
C GLN A 250 55.86 24.61 51.61
N SER A 251 55.08 25.23 50.72
CA SER A 251 53.64 25.00 50.64
C SER A 251 53.28 23.72 49.88
N LEU A 252 54.19 23.22 49.03
CA LEU A 252 53.99 22.00 48.27
C LEU A 252 54.40 20.76 49.05
N THR A 253 53.48 19.79 49.17
CA THR A 253 53.76 18.48 49.78
C THR A 253 54.40 17.54 48.75
N THR A 254 55.63 17.10 49.00
CA THR A 254 56.30 16.10 48.16
C THR A 254 55.98 14.68 48.63
N ASP A 255 55.83 13.75 47.69
CA ASP A 255 55.64 12.33 48.04
C ASP A 255 56.96 11.63 48.41
N SER A 256 56.86 10.36 48.79
CA SER A 256 58.02 9.48 49.04
C SER A 256 59.00 9.33 47.86
N GLN A 257 58.65 9.81 46.66
CA GLN A 257 59.47 9.80 45.44
C GLN A 257 59.98 11.21 45.04
N GLY A 258 59.71 12.24 45.85
CA GLY A 258 60.14 13.62 45.58
C GLY A 258 59.39 14.28 44.40
N THR A 259 58.14 13.89 44.16
CA THR A 259 57.29 14.43 43.08
C THR A 259 56.04 15.11 43.61
N VAL A 260 55.61 16.19 42.93
CA VAL A 260 54.44 17.03 43.27
C VAL A 260 53.49 17.06 42.07
N ALA A 261 52.17 17.04 42.31
CA ALA A 261 51.22 17.17 41.21
C ALA A 261 51.23 18.59 40.64
N TYR A 262 51.15 18.72 39.32
CA TYR A 262 51.14 19.99 38.62
C TYR A 262 49.95 20.86 39.05
N GLY A 263 48.80 20.25 39.35
CA GLY A 263 47.62 20.91 39.89
C GLY A 263 47.87 21.56 41.26
N ASP A 264 48.67 20.92 42.12
CA ASP A 264 49.04 21.47 43.43
C ASP A 264 50.03 22.64 43.26
N VAL A 265 50.96 22.52 42.31
CA VAL A 265 51.87 23.62 41.92
C VAL A 265 51.07 24.82 41.42
N LEU A 266 50.10 24.59 40.54
CA LEU A 266 49.20 25.63 40.03
C LEU A 266 48.38 26.29 41.15
N GLN A 267 47.92 25.50 42.11
CA GLN A 267 47.15 26.02 43.23
C GLN A 267 48.01 26.89 44.15
N ALA A 268 49.20 26.41 44.51
CA ALA A 268 50.12 27.17 45.34
C ALA A 268 50.63 28.45 44.64
N LEU A 269 50.76 28.46 43.31
CA LEU A 269 51.05 29.66 42.54
C LEU A 269 49.91 30.68 42.58
N ARG A 270 48.66 30.24 42.48
CA ARG A 270 47.48 31.12 42.66
C ARG A 270 47.41 31.70 44.06
N ASP A 271 47.69 30.89 45.08
CA ASP A 271 47.55 31.33 46.47
C ASP A 271 48.67 32.28 46.92
N LEU A 272 49.89 32.16 46.36
CA LEU A 272 51.06 32.94 46.78
C LEU A 272 51.42 34.10 45.84
N MET A 273 51.08 34.00 44.54
CA MET A 273 51.61 34.87 43.48
C MET A 273 50.54 35.40 42.52
N GLN A 274 49.29 35.51 42.97
CA GLN A 274 48.16 35.95 42.14
C GLN A 274 48.43 37.27 41.37
N GLU A 275 49.05 38.25 42.03
CA GLU A 275 49.36 39.56 41.43
C GLU A 275 50.36 39.44 40.26
N GLU A 276 51.34 38.55 40.36
CA GLU A 276 52.36 38.31 39.32
C GLU A 276 51.79 37.48 38.16
N LEU A 277 50.82 36.60 38.43
CA LEU A 277 50.08 35.87 37.39
C LEU A 277 49.16 36.80 36.59
N ASP A 278 48.51 37.75 37.27
CA ASP A 278 47.62 38.73 36.65
C ASP A 278 48.42 39.70 35.74
N GLU A 279 49.63 40.09 36.15
CA GLU A 279 50.53 40.95 35.35
C GLU A 279 51.17 40.20 34.16
N ALA A 280 51.41 38.89 34.28
CA ALA A 280 51.88 38.04 33.19
C ALA A 280 50.77 37.64 32.18
N GLY A 281 49.52 38.06 32.41
CA GLY A 281 48.37 37.76 31.53
C GLY A 281 47.96 36.29 31.53
N LEU A 282 48.22 35.57 32.63
CA LEU A 282 47.89 34.15 32.79
C LEU A 282 46.60 34.02 33.63
N ASP A 283 45.47 34.43 33.06
CA ASP A 283 44.17 34.43 33.74
C ASP A 283 43.55 33.02 33.83
N SER A 284 43.75 32.36 34.96
CA SER A 284 42.95 31.28 35.55
C SER A 284 42.57 30.04 34.71
N SER A 285 42.94 29.90 33.43
CA SER A 285 42.36 28.85 32.59
C SER A 285 43.30 28.09 31.65
N SER A 286 44.52 28.55 31.36
CA SER A 286 45.46 27.69 30.64
C SER A 286 46.89 28.20 30.69
N MET A 287 47.69 27.67 31.61
CA MET A 287 49.14 27.76 31.52
C MET A 287 49.60 26.89 30.34
N LEU A 288 49.97 27.54 29.25
CA LEU A 288 50.17 26.95 27.93
C LEU A 288 51.65 26.73 27.64
N PHE A 289 52.05 25.47 27.45
CA PHE A 289 53.43 25.09 27.13
C PHE A 289 53.56 24.67 25.68
N THR A 290 54.71 24.92 25.06
CA THR A 290 55.03 24.33 23.76
C THR A 290 55.29 22.83 23.90
N GLN A 291 55.14 22.07 22.80
CA GLN A 291 55.39 20.63 22.80
C GLN A 291 56.79 20.25 23.31
N HIS A 292 57.80 21.10 23.10
CA HIS A 292 59.16 20.90 23.59
C HIS A 292 59.29 21.17 25.10
N GLU A 293 58.61 22.18 25.63
CA GLU A 293 58.54 22.46 27.07
C GLU A 293 57.85 21.33 27.82
N VAL A 294 56.73 20.82 27.30
CA VAL A 294 56.03 19.65 27.85
C VAL A 294 56.95 18.42 27.88
N ALA A 295 57.70 18.17 26.81
CA ALA A 295 58.65 17.05 26.75
C ALA A 295 59.81 17.18 27.74
N ASN A 296 60.27 18.41 28.05
CA ASN A 296 61.31 18.65 29.05
C ASN A 296 60.77 18.55 30.48
N LEU A 297 59.52 18.99 30.70
CA LEU A 297 58.83 18.89 31.99
C LEU A 297 58.46 17.43 32.34
N LEU A 298 58.04 16.64 31.36
CA LEU A 298 57.73 15.23 31.57
C LEU A 298 59.01 14.39 31.55
N ASP A 299 59.29 13.68 32.64
CA ASP A 299 60.41 12.75 32.67
C ASP A 299 60.00 11.46 31.93
N THR A 300 60.29 11.38 30.63
CA THR A 300 59.97 10.21 29.80
C THR A 300 60.75 8.95 30.20
N SER A 301 61.68 9.07 31.16
CA SER A 301 62.32 7.92 31.80
C SER A 301 61.36 6.99 32.54
N ALA A 302 60.14 7.45 32.87
CA ALA A 302 59.07 6.59 33.39
C ALA A 302 58.46 5.63 32.34
N PHE A 303 58.76 5.81 31.05
CA PHE A 303 58.34 4.93 29.95
C PHE A 303 59.47 4.06 29.39
N HIS A 304 60.65 4.08 29.99
CA HIS A 304 61.60 2.98 29.77
C HIS A 304 61.13 1.80 30.61
N SER A 305 60.51 0.82 29.94
CA SER A 305 60.28 -0.51 30.51
C SER A 305 61.53 -0.95 31.27
N PRO A 306 61.42 -1.41 32.53
CA PRO A 306 62.56 -1.99 33.23
C PRO A 306 63.13 -3.08 32.32
N THR A 307 64.42 -2.97 31.98
CA THR A 307 65.14 -4.07 31.35
C THR A 307 65.12 -5.21 32.36
N PHE A 308 64.23 -6.15 32.12
CA PHE A 308 63.86 -7.20 33.06
C PHE A 308 65.01 -8.19 33.16
N ASN A 309 65.87 -8.01 34.16
CA ASN A 309 66.83 -9.04 34.55
C ASN A 309 66.13 -10.04 35.47
N SER A 310 65.71 -11.15 34.84
CA SER A 310 65.58 -12.52 35.37
C SER A 310 65.14 -12.69 36.83
N LEU A 311 63.92 -13.21 37.05
CA LEU A 311 63.66 -14.42 37.86
C LEU A 311 62.17 -14.84 37.88
N SER A 312 61.95 -16.15 37.71
CA SER A 312 60.76 -16.98 37.94
C SER A 312 59.65 -17.04 36.88
N CYS A 313 59.55 -18.24 36.29
CA CYS A 313 58.48 -18.73 35.41
C CYS A 313 57.10 -18.58 36.06
N ASN A 314 56.19 -17.93 35.33
CA ASN A 314 54.72 -18.14 35.24
C ASN A 314 54.03 -17.02 34.43
N GLY A 315 54.71 -15.88 34.17
CA GLY A 315 54.19 -14.79 33.33
C GLY A 315 54.47 -14.88 31.83
N SER A 316 55.21 -15.90 31.37
CA SER A 316 55.51 -16.10 29.92
C SER A 316 54.28 -16.61 29.17
N GLU A 317 53.56 -17.57 29.76
CA GLU A 317 52.40 -18.20 29.14
C GLU A 317 51.21 -17.22 29.03
N GLU A 318 50.99 -16.37 30.04
CA GLU A 318 49.94 -15.34 30.00
C GLU A 318 50.24 -14.24 28.96
N LEU A 319 51.51 -13.83 28.82
CA LEU A 319 51.92 -12.85 27.81
C LEU A 319 51.81 -13.42 26.38
N GLU A 320 52.18 -14.68 26.19
CA GLU A 320 52.03 -15.39 24.92
C GLU A 320 50.55 -15.62 24.57
N GLN A 321 49.72 -15.96 25.56
CA GLN A 321 48.27 -16.07 25.40
C GLN A 321 47.63 -14.74 25.02
N LEU A 322 48.03 -13.64 25.68
CA LEU A 322 47.55 -12.30 25.34
C LEU A 322 47.99 -11.86 23.93
N GLN A 323 49.19 -12.25 23.49
CA GLN A 323 49.65 -11.99 22.13
C GLN A 323 48.84 -12.76 21.08
N LEU A 324 48.50 -14.02 21.36
CA LEU A 324 47.62 -14.83 20.50
C LEU A 324 46.21 -14.26 20.43
N GLU A 325 45.64 -13.87 21.58
CA GLU A 325 44.33 -13.22 21.64
C GLU A 325 44.33 -11.89 20.88
N MET A 326 45.38 -11.06 21.03
CA MET A 326 45.54 -9.83 20.26
C MET A 326 45.61 -10.10 18.74
N MET A 327 46.29 -11.16 18.32
CA MET A 327 46.36 -11.56 16.92
C MET A 327 44.98 -11.99 16.39
N ASP A 328 44.24 -12.78 17.16
CA ASP A 328 42.90 -13.26 16.83
C ASP A 328 41.89 -12.10 16.75
N LEU A 329 41.86 -11.21 17.75
CA LEU A 329 41.05 -9.98 17.72
C LEU A 329 41.39 -9.11 16.50
N ARG A 330 42.68 -8.96 16.15
CA ARG A 330 43.07 -8.22 14.94
C ARG A 330 42.56 -8.90 13.67
N GLN A 331 42.52 -10.22 13.62
CA GLN A 331 41.95 -10.98 12.50
C GLN A 331 40.43 -10.83 12.45
N GLU A 332 39.75 -10.89 13.59
CA GLU A 332 38.32 -10.71 13.69
C GLU A 332 37.88 -9.31 13.27
N VAL A 333 38.63 -8.27 13.67
CA VAL A 333 38.41 -6.90 13.19
C VAL A 333 38.56 -6.80 11.67
N ARG A 334 39.52 -7.50 11.07
CA ARG A 334 39.66 -7.54 9.60
C ARG A 334 38.47 -8.23 8.94
N ARG A 335 38.01 -9.35 9.50
CA ARG A 335 36.84 -10.08 9.03
C ARG A 335 35.56 -9.22 9.11
N LEU A 336 35.33 -8.58 10.25
CA LEU A 336 34.19 -7.68 10.47
C LEU A 336 34.20 -6.49 9.51
N LYS A 337 35.37 -5.90 9.24
CA LYS A 337 35.51 -4.83 8.21
C LYS A 337 35.13 -5.32 6.82
N SER A 338 35.52 -6.54 6.44
CA SER A 338 35.13 -7.13 5.15
C SER A 338 33.62 -7.35 5.06
N LEU A 339 33.02 -7.91 6.13
CA LEU A 339 31.58 -8.15 6.18
C LEU A 339 30.78 -6.83 6.15
N LEU A 340 31.24 -5.81 6.87
CA LEU A 340 30.62 -4.48 6.83
C LEU A 340 30.60 -3.92 5.40
N LYS A 341 31.72 -4.04 4.68
CA LYS A 341 31.81 -3.61 3.28
C LYS A 341 30.87 -4.40 2.36
N GLU A 342 30.72 -5.71 2.57
CA GLU A 342 29.77 -6.54 1.82
C GLU A 342 28.32 -6.12 2.07
N VAL A 343 27.96 -5.91 3.34
CA VAL A 343 26.62 -5.44 3.72
C VAL A 343 26.34 -4.04 3.17
N GLU A 344 27.31 -3.12 3.20
CA GLU A 344 27.18 -1.78 2.60
C GLU A 344 26.94 -1.86 1.09
N ASN A 345 27.67 -2.72 0.38
CA ASN A 345 27.47 -2.94 -1.05
C ASN A 345 26.11 -3.59 -1.36
N SER A 346 25.70 -4.58 -0.56
CA SER A 346 24.40 -5.25 -0.67
C SER A 346 23.26 -4.26 -0.43
N LYS A 347 23.37 -3.43 0.61
CA LYS A 347 22.42 -2.35 0.91
C LYS A 347 22.29 -1.39 -0.28
N LYS A 348 23.42 -0.92 -0.81
CA LYS A 348 23.41 -0.02 -1.98
C LYS A 348 22.71 -0.64 -3.19
N SER A 349 22.97 -1.92 -3.46
CA SER A 349 22.30 -2.65 -4.54
C SER A 349 20.78 -2.74 -4.34
N MET A 350 20.32 -3.00 -3.12
CA MET A 350 18.90 -3.05 -2.81
C MET A 350 18.24 -1.67 -2.91
N GLU A 351 18.93 -0.61 -2.49
CA GLU A 351 18.46 0.77 -2.65
C GLU A 351 18.30 1.15 -4.13
N ASP A 352 19.24 0.76 -4.99
CA ASP A 352 19.16 0.98 -6.43
C ASP A 352 17.98 0.20 -7.06
N GLU A 353 17.74 -1.05 -6.63
CA GLU A 353 16.60 -1.84 -7.09
C GLU A 353 15.26 -1.23 -6.64
N LEU A 354 15.18 -0.78 -5.39
CA LEU A 354 14.01 -0.09 -4.85
C LEU A 354 13.71 1.19 -5.64
N GLN A 355 14.73 1.98 -6.00
CA GLN A 355 14.56 3.17 -6.82
C GLN A 355 14.03 2.83 -8.22
N ARG A 356 14.54 1.77 -8.86
CA ARG A 356 14.04 1.30 -10.16
C ARG A 356 12.58 0.85 -10.09
N LEU A 357 12.23 0.08 -9.05
CA LEU A 357 10.85 -0.36 -8.83
C LEU A 357 9.91 0.82 -8.57
N ASN A 358 10.35 1.81 -7.80
CA ASN A 358 9.57 3.02 -7.54
C ASN A 358 9.34 3.83 -8.83
N GLN A 359 10.36 4.02 -9.65
CA GLN A 359 10.21 4.68 -10.95
C GLN A 359 9.23 3.94 -11.87
N LYS A 360 9.30 2.60 -11.90
CA LYS A 360 8.36 1.77 -12.65
C LYS A 360 6.92 1.89 -12.12
N ALA A 361 6.74 1.89 -10.81
CA ALA A 361 5.45 2.09 -10.17
C ALA A 361 4.84 3.46 -10.50
N LEU A 362 5.65 4.53 -10.46
CA LEU A 362 5.22 5.87 -10.89
C LEU A 362 4.81 5.90 -12.37
N GLY A 363 5.54 5.18 -13.24
CA GLY A 363 5.18 4.98 -14.64
C GLY A 363 3.77 4.38 -14.77
N PHE A 364 3.52 3.25 -14.12
CA PHE A 364 2.20 2.60 -14.13
C PHE A 364 1.09 3.49 -13.56
N LEU A 365 1.36 4.25 -12.49
CA LEU A 365 0.37 5.18 -11.94
C LEU A 365 0.01 6.31 -12.94
N SER A 366 0.99 6.81 -13.70
CA SER A 366 0.74 7.83 -14.74
C SER A 366 -0.08 7.29 -15.91
N GLU A 367 0.20 6.05 -16.34
CA GLU A 367 -0.58 5.36 -17.38
C GLU A 367 -2.00 5.08 -16.88
N ASN A 368 -2.16 4.61 -15.65
CA ASN A 368 -3.45 4.35 -15.04
C ASN A 368 -4.31 5.61 -14.97
N ARG A 369 -3.75 6.76 -14.59
CA ARG A 369 -4.43 8.07 -14.66
C ARG A 369 -4.90 8.39 -16.08
N THR A 370 -4.04 8.18 -17.07
CA THR A 370 -4.37 8.43 -18.48
C THR A 370 -5.48 7.52 -18.98
N LEU A 371 -5.46 6.24 -18.61
CA LEU A 371 -6.50 5.28 -18.93
C LEU A 371 -7.83 5.64 -18.26
N HIS A 372 -7.82 6.08 -17.01
CA HIS A 372 -9.02 6.58 -16.34
C HIS A 372 -9.62 7.80 -17.06
N SER A 373 -8.80 8.77 -17.49
CA SER A 373 -9.29 9.90 -18.28
C SER A 373 -9.93 9.45 -19.60
N LYS A 374 -9.32 8.48 -20.30
CA LYS A 374 -9.88 7.92 -21.54
C LYS A 374 -11.19 7.17 -21.29
N LEU A 375 -11.26 6.39 -20.19
CA LEU A 375 -12.46 5.69 -19.79
C LEU A 375 -13.60 6.66 -19.50
N GLN A 376 -13.33 7.75 -18.77
CA GLN A 376 -14.32 8.78 -18.49
C GLN A 376 -14.87 9.41 -19.77
N MET A 377 -14.00 9.71 -20.75
CA MET A 377 -14.44 10.22 -22.05
C MET A 377 -15.29 9.21 -22.81
N ALA A 378 -14.91 7.93 -22.80
CA ALA A 378 -15.69 6.86 -23.43
C ALA A 378 -17.07 6.70 -22.77
N GLU A 379 -17.15 6.78 -21.44
CA GLU A 379 -18.43 6.74 -20.72
C GLU A 379 -19.34 7.92 -21.08
N VAL A 380 -18.79 9.13 -21.23
CA VAL A 380 -19.58 10.30 -21.65
C VAL A 380 -20.16 10.08 -23.04
N VAL A 381 -19.34 9.61 -23.98
CA VAL A 381 -19.80 9.30 -25.35
C VAL A 381 -20.86 8.20 -25.35
N GLN A 382 -20.68 7.15 -24.54
CA GLN A 382 -21.68 6.07 -24.43
C GLN A 382 -23.01 6.56 -23.87
N ARG A 383 -23.00 7.39 -22.81
CA ARG A 383 -24.23 8.00 -22.27
C ARG A 383 -24.93 8.88 -23.30
N GLN A 384 -24.17 9.63 -24.09
CA GLN A 384 -24.73 10.45 -25.17
C GLN A 384 -25.37 9.58 -26.26
N ALA A 385 -24.73 8.49 -26.65
CA ALA A 385 -25.29 7.55 -27.62
C ALA A 385 -26.59 6.89 -27.11
N GLN A 386 -26.61 6.46 -25.84
CA GLN A 386 -27.81 5.89 -25.20
C GLN A 386 -28.96 6.91 -25.10
N SER A 387 -28.66 8.17 -24.80
CA SER A 387 -29.67 9.23 -24.80
C SER A 387 -30.28 9.42 -26.20
N ALA A 388 -29.45 9.46 -27.24
CA ALA A 388 -29.93 9.58 -28.62
C ALA A 388 -30.74 8.34 -29.05
N GLU A 389 -30.34 7.15 -28.62
CA GLU A 389 -31.09 5.90 -28.84
C GLU A 389 -32.49 5.98 -28.22
N GLN A 390 -32.59 6.45 -26.98
CA GLN A 390 -33.88 6.67 -26.31
C GLN A 390 -34.75 7.69 -27.07
N ASP A 391 -34.17 8.80 -27.54
CA ASP A 391 -34.90 9.79 -28.34
C ASP A 391 -35.44 9.16 -29.64
N TYR A 392 -34.67 8.27 -30.28
CA TYR A 392 -35.14 7.55 -31.46
C TYR A 392 -36.25 6.55 -31.14
N GLU A 393 -36.18 5.84 -30.02
CA GLU A 393 -37.25 4.92 -29.56
C GLU A 393 -38.56 5.67 -29.32
N GLU A 394 -38.51 6.86 -28.71
CA GLU A 394 -39.69 7.70 -28.50
C GLU A 394 -40.34 8.11 -29.84
N VAL A 395 -39.52 8.50 -30.82
CA VAL A 395 -40.00 8.82 -32.17
C VAL A 395 -40.63 7.60 -32.84
N ILE A 396 -40.03 6.41 -32.71
CA ILE A 396 -40.58 5.17 -33.25
C ILE A 396 -41.96 4.91 -32.65
N HIS A 397 -42.12 5.01 -31.33
CA HIS A 397 -43.41 4.80 -30.68
C HIS A 397 -44.48 5.80 -31.12
N LEU A 398 -44.12 7.07 -31.31
CA LEU A 398 -45.04 8.08 -31.84
C LEU A 398 -45.48 7.73 -33.27
N LEU A 399 -44.55 7.32 -34.13
CA LEU A 399 -44.85 6.91 -35.51
C LEU A 399 -45.69 5.63 -35.55
N GLU A 400 -45.41 4.65 -34.69
CA GLU A 400 -46.21 3.43 -34.57
C GLU A 400 -47.66 3.73 -34.15
N ALA A 401 -47.84 4.65 -33.19
CA ALA A 401 -49.15 5.11 -32.76
C ALA A 401 -49.91 5.82 -33.90
N GLU A 402 -49.24 6.71 -34.64
CA GLU A 402 -49.84 7.41 -35.78
C GLU A 402 -50.24 6.44 -36.89
N ILE A 403 -49.39 5.45 -37.21
CA ILE A 403 -49.72 4.39 -38.18
C ILE A 403 -50.95 3.59 -37.71
N ALA A 404 -51.05 3.27 -36.42
CA ALA A 404 -52.20 2.55 -35.87
C ALA A 404 -53.50 3.38 -35.98
N GLU A 405 -53.44 4.67 -35.66
CA GLU A 405 -54.58 5.57 -35.81
C GLU A 405 -55.03 5.70 -37.26
N LEU A 406 -54.10 5.93 -38.19
CA LEU A 406 -54.40 6.03 -39.62
C LEU A 406 -55.01 4.73 -40.17
N LYS A 407 -54.53 3.57 -39.72
CA LYS A 407 -55.12 2.27 -40.07
C LYS A 407 -56.55 2.13 -39.56
N MET A 408 -56.82 2.57 -38.33
CA MET A 408 -58.17 2.56 -37.75
C MET A 408 -59.12 3.49 -38.54
N GLN A 409 -58.66 4.69 -38.90
CA GLN A 409 -59.44 5.61 -39.72
C GLN A 409 -59.74 5.02 -41.12
N LEU A 410 -58.75 4.38 -41.75
CA LEU A 410 -58.92 3.72 -43.04
C LEU A 410 -59.92 2.55 -42.95
N ALA A 411 -59.82 1.72 -41.91
CA ALA A 411 -60.77 0.63 -41.67
C ALA A 411 -62.19 1.16 -41.45
N GLY A 412 -62.34 2.24 -40.67
CA GLY A 412 -63.63 2.91 -40.47
C GLY A 412 -64.22 3.47 -41.77
N LYS A 413 -63.42 4.10 -42.63
CA LYS A 413 -63.86 4.57 -43.96
C LYS A 413 -64.28 3.42 -44.87
N LYS A 414 -63.50 2.33 -44.90
CA LYS A 414 -63.86 1.13 -45.67
C LYS A 414 -65.17 0.51 -45.19
N ALA A 415 -65.37 0.40 -43.89
CA ALA A 415 -66.62 -0.12 -43.32
C ALA A 415 -67.82 0.74 -43.72
N LYS A 416 -67.72 2.07 -43.64
CA LYS A 416 -68.78 3.00 -44.09
C LYS A 416 -69.11 2.83 -45.57
N HIS A 417 -68.09 2.77 -46.43
CA HIS A 417 -68.29 2.60 -47.86
C HIS A 417 -68.92 1.24 -48.20
N ILE A 418 -68.54 0.18 -47.47
CA ILE A 418 -69.17 -1.15 -47.62
C ILE A 418 -70.64 -1.10 -47.19
N SER A 419 -70.97 -0.46 -46.06
CA SER A 419 -72.37 -0.34 -45.63
C SER A 419 -73.21 0.47 -46.61
N GLU A 420 -72.68 1.55 -47.19
CA GLU A 420 -73.37 2.33 -48.23
C GLU A 420 -73.66 1.47 -49.48
N ILE A 421 -72.68 0.69 -49.95
CA ILE A 421 -72.89 -0.26 -51.06
C ILE A 421 -73.94 -1.32 -50.70
N GLU A 422 -73.91 -1.86 -49.49
CA GLU A 422 -74.89 -2.86 -49.04
C GLU A 422 -76.31 -2.28 -49.00
N GLU A 423 -76.48 -1.04 -48.53
CA GLU A 423 -77.76 -0.31 -48.56
C GLU A 423 -78.25 -0.08 -50.00
N ASP A 424 -77.37 0.36 -50.90
CA ASP A 424 -77.69 0.56 -52.32
C ASP A 424 -78.11 -0.76 -53.00
N ILE A 425 -77.40 -1.87 -52.72
CA ILE A 425 -77.75 -3.20 -53.22
C ILE A 425 -79.12 -3.64 -52.68
N LEU A 426 -79.42 -3.37 -51.41
CA LEU A 426 -80.71 -3.69 -50.81
C LEU A 426 -81.85 -2.90 -51.47
N GLU A 427 -81.65 -1.61 -51.72
CA GLU A 427 -82.64 -0.77 -52.41
C GLU A 427 -82.87 -1.23 -53.85
N LEU A 428 -81.80 -1.54 -54.59
CA LEU A 428 -81.91 -2.10 -55.95
C LEU A 428 -82.68 -3.42 -55.96
N ARG A 429 -82.45 -4.31 -54.99
CA ARG A 429 -83.23 -5.56 -54.85
C ARG A 429 -84.71 -5.29 -54.58
N ARG A 430 -85.03 -4.28 -53.76
CA ARG A 430 -86.40 -3.85 -53.49
C ARG A 430 -87.08 -3.34 -54.77
N GLN A 431 -86.39 -2.51 -55.54
CA GLN A 431 -86.88 -1.99 -56.83
C GLN A 431 -87.09 -3.11 -57.86
N LEU A 432 -86.17 -4.06 -57.95
CA LEU A 432 -86.31 -5.25 -58.81
C LEU A 432 -87.58 -6.04 -58.46
N SER A 433 -87.83 -6.26 -57.17
CA SER A 433 -89.04 -6.97 -56.70
C SER A 433 -90.34 -6.25 -57.07
N LEU A 434 -90.35 -4.91 -56.98
CA LEU A 434 -91.50 -4.11 -57.41
C LEU A 434 -91.71 -4.17 -58.93
N ALA A 435 -90.62 -4.09 -59.70
CA ALA A 435 -90.67 -4.21 -61.15
C ALA A 435 -91.19 -5.60 -61.58
N ASP A 436 -90.73 -6.67 -60.94
CA ASP A 436 -91.22 -8.03 -61.16
C ASP A 436 -92.73 -8.16 -60.86
N ALA A 437 -93.20 -7.55 -59.77
CA ALA A 437 -94.62 -7.55 -59.43
C ALA A 437 -95.46 -6.80 -60.49
N GLN A 438 -94.96 -5.66 -60.98
CA GLN A 438 -95.61 -4.92 -62.06
C GLN A 438 -95.60 -5.68 -63.38
N LEU A 439 -94.49 -6.33 -63.71
CA LEU A 439 -94.36 -7.17 -64.90
C LEU A 439 -95.39 -8.30 -64.88
N ARG A 440 -95.49 -9.04 -63.76
CA ARG A 440 -96.51 -10.09 -63.59
C ARG A 440 -97.94 -9.55 -63.76
N LYS A 441 -98.23 -8.36 -63.23
CA LYS A 441 -99.54 -7.70 -63.40
C LYS A 441 -99.81 -7.34 -64.87
N SER A 442 -98.80 -6.81 -65.56
CA SER A 442 -98.86 -6.49 -66.99
C SER A 442 -99.05 -7.75 -67.85
N GLU A 443 -98.32 -8.83 -67.56
CA GLU A 443 -98.46 -10.12 -68.24
C GLU A 443 -99.87 -10.71 -68.10
N VAL A 444 -100.47 -10.64 -66.90
CA VAL A 444 -101.87 -11.07 -66.69
C VAL A 444 -102.82 -10.23 -67.53
N SER A 445 -102.59 -8.92 -67.59
CA SER A 445 -103.40 -7.99 -68.37
C SER A 445 -103.28 -8.26 -69.88
N ARG A 446 -102.05 -8.48 -70.38
CA ARG A 446 -101.78 -8.92 -71.76
C ARG A 446 -102.49 -10.22 -72.09
N LYS A 447 -102.38 -11.25 -71.25
CA LYS A 447 -103.07 -12.54 -71.45
C LYS A 447 -104.59 -12.36 -71.53
N ARG A 448 -105.19 -11.50 -70.69
CA ARG A 448 -106.63 -11.18 -70.77
C ARG A 448 -106.98 -10.51 -72.09
N LEU A 449 -106.20 -9.53 -72.53
CA LEU A 449 -106.41 -8.85 -73.81
C LEU A 449 -106.27 -9.81 -75.00
N GLU A 450 -105.28 -10.71 -74.99
CA GLU A 450 -105.11 -11.74 -76.02
C GLU A 450 -106.32 -12.67 -76.12
N ILE A 451 -106.86 -13.10 -74.97
CA ILE A 451 -108.09 -13.91 -74.93
C ILE A 451 -109.27 -13.12 -75.53
N CYS A 452 -109.45 -11.84 -75.16
CA CYS A 452 -110.50 -10.99 -75.73
C CYS A 452 -110.35 -10.79 -77.25
N ASN A 453 -109.14 -10.50 -77.73
CA ASN A 453 -108.85 -10.35 -79.16
C ASN A 453 -109.13 -11.63 -79.94
N ARG A 454 -108.74 -12.79 -79.40
CA ARG A 454 -109.03 -14.09 -80.04
C ARG A 454 -110.53 -14.34 -80.15
N LYS A 455 -111.31 -13.99 -79.11
CA LYS A 455 -112.78 -14.04 -79.17
C LYS A 455 -113.33 -13.10 -80.24
N LEU A 456 -112.86 -11.86 -80.32
CA LEU A 456 -113.27 -10.89 -81.34
C LEU A 456 -112.98 -11.39 -82.77
N LEU A 457 -111.79 -11.94 -83.01
CA LEU A 457 -111.42 -12.51 -84.31
C LEU A 457 -112.33 -13.67 -84.72
N LEU A 458 -112.70 -14.54 -83.75
CA LEU A 458 -113.67 -15.62 -84.01
C LEU A 458 -115.05 -15.07 -84.41
N PHE A 459 -115.51 -13.93 -83.85
CA PHE A 459 -116.76 -13.31 -84.29
C PHE A 459 -116.72 -12.80 -85.74
N VAL A 460 -115.56 -12.32 -86.21
CA VAL A 460 -115.39 -11.79 -87.58
C VAL A 460 -115.36 -12.91 -88.63
N GLN A 461 -114.88 -14.11 -88.28
CA GLN A 461 -114.77 -15.27 -89.19
C GLN A 461 -116.08 -16.07 -89.38
N VAL A 462 -117.18 -15.73 -88.71
CA VAL A 462 -118.48 -16.45 -88.78
C VAL A 462 -119.46 -15.82 -89.80
N LYS A 463 -118.95 -15.06 -90.77
CA LYS A 463 -119.67 -14.69 -91.99
C LYS A 463 -118.96 -15.30 -93.19
#